data_AF-A0A9J6FNK3-F1
#
_entry.id   AF-A0A9J6FNK3-F1
#
_cell.length_a   1.000
_cell.length_b   1.000
_cell.length_c   1.000
_cell.angle_alpha   90.00
_cell.angle_beta   90.00
_cell.angle_gamma   90.00
#
_symmetry.space_group_name_H-M   'P 1'
#
loop_
_entity.id
_entity.type
_entity.pdbx_description
1 polymer ?
#
loop_
_entity_poly.entity_id
_entity_poly.type
_entity_poly.pdbx_seq_one_letter_code
_entity_poly.pdbx_strand_id
1 'polypeptide(L)'
;MAHSGQDTCGCDSRNAATPLTAAGGARQGVPRRAGHDLTFVSGVDAFLICRDLGLSRAELTDMSVRQLNVRMRMASLSNQQARAVKHLRRVLKNRGYAAICRNRRVVQQGHLEAEKRRLLADVEALEVEVGELKAELGRIDRDFNGLLNWCSEYRVLTAEQIQLFKDSP
;
A
#
# COMPACT_ATOMS: atom_id res chain seq x y z
N MET A 1 22.12 -21.72 16.95
CA MET A 1 21.86 -21.04 15.67
C MET A 1 20.37 -21.21 15.39
N ALA A 2 19.57 -20.25 15.86
CA ALA A 2 19.07 -19.11 15.09
C ALA A 2 17.75 -19.46 14.36
N HIS A 3 16.70 -18.81 14.85
CA HIS A 3 15.30 -18.87 14.52
C HIS A 3 14.96 -18.74 13.03
N SER A 4 13.93 -19.47 12.59
CA SER A 4 13.11 -19.12 11.43
C SER A 4 11.64 -19.32 11.80
N GLY A 5 11.08 -18.33 12.49
CA GLY A 5 9.64 -18.18 12.70
C GLY A 5 9.01 -17.67 11.42
N GLN A 6 8.06 -18.44 10.89
CA GLN A 6 7.21 -18.07 9.78
C GLN A 6 6.14 -17.10 10.30
N ASP A 7 6.29 -15.82 10.00
CA ASP A 7 5.23 -14.83 10.19
C ASP A 7 4.23 -14.94 9.04
N THR A 8 3.27 -15.85 9.18
CA THR A 8 2.05 -15.85 8.35
C THR A 8 1.15 -14.72 8.81
N CYS A 9 1.32 -13.54 8.21
CA CYS A 9 0.40 -12.42 8.38
C CYS A 9 -0.93 -12.75 7.68
N GLY A 10 -1.91 -13.15 8.48
CA GLY A 10 -3.30 -13.41 8.08
C GLY A 10 -3.95 -12.20 7.42
N CYS A 11 -4.37 -12.41 6.18
CA CYS A 11 -5.23 -11.56 5.39
C CYS A 11 -6.70 -11.78 5.79
N ASP A 12 -7.18 -11.10 6.83
CA ASP A 12 -8.62 -11.05 7.10
C ASP A 12 -9.30 -9.88 6.38
N SER A 13 -9.86 -10.27 5.24
CA SER A 13 -10.92 -9.64 4.47
C SER A 13 -12.01 -8.99 5.32
N ARG A 14 -12.22 -7.68 5.09
CA ARG A 14 -13.53 -7.03 4.84
C ARG A 14 -13.35 -5.51 4.91
N ASN A 15 -13.33 -4.86 3.75
CA ASN A 15 -13.96 -3.55 3.62
C ASN A 15 -14.40 -3.35 2.18
N ALA A 16 -15.72 -3.35 2.02
CA ALA A 16 -16.41 -3.02 0.79
C ALA A 16 -15.95 -1.66 0.27
N ALA A 17 -15.52 -1.63 -0.99
CA ALA A 17 -15.29 -0.39 -1.71
C ALA A 17 -16.60 0.41 -1.75
N THR A 18 -16.64 1.53 -1.03
CA THR A 18 -17.71 2.53 -1.19
C THR A 18 -17.31 3.43 -2.35
N PRO A 19 -18.21 3.76 -3.30
CA PRO A 19 -17.83 4.58 -4.44
C PRO A 19 -17.49 6.00 -3.99
N LEU A 20 -16.35 6.52 -4.46
CA LEU A 20 -15.96 7.92 -4.32
C LEU A 20 -16.85 8.77 -5.23
N THR A 21 -17.92 9.34 -4.67
CA THR A 21 -18.63 10.44 -5.33
C THR A 21 -17.79 11.70 -5.26
N ALA A 22 -17.34 12.14 -6.43
CA ALA A 22 -16.67 13.42 -6.64
C ALA A 22 -17.66 14.57 -6.43
N ALA A 23 -17.64 15.19 -5.26
CA ALA A 23 -18.29 16.47 -5.02
C ALA A 23 -17.21 17.47 -4.59
N GLY A 24 -16.86 18.37 -5.51
CA GLY A 24 -16.03 19.53 -5.25
C GLY A 24 -16.74 20.47 -4.27
N GLY A 25 -16.37 20.38 -3.00
CA GLY A 25 -16.77 21.32 -1.96
C GLY A 25 -15.57 22.14 -1.51
N ALA A 26 -15.63 23.46 -1.70
CA ALA A 26 -14.66 24.40 -1.17
C ALA A 26 -14.40 24.10 0.32
N ARG A 27 -13.14 23.84 0.67
CA ARG A 27 -12.71 23.59 2.05
C ARG A 27 -12.83 24.90 2.83
N GLN A 28 -14.00 25.18 3.37
CA GLN A 28 -14.14 26.14 4.47
C GLN A 28 -13.22 25.65 5.59
N GLY A 29 -12.25 26.49 5.97
CA GLY A 29 -11.30 26.18 7.03
C GLY A 29 -12.05 25.81 8.30
N VAL A 30 -11.98 24.54 8.69
CA VAL A 30 -12.54 24.07 9.96
C VAL A 30 -11.88 24.92 11.05
N PRO A 31 -12.64 25.66 11.87
CA PRO A 31 -12.06 26.46 12.93
C PRO A 31 -11.23 25.53 13.82
N ARG A 32 -9.98 25.92 14.08
CA ARG A 32 -9.16 25.25 15.10
C ARG A 32 -9.94 25.34 16.40
N ARG A 33 -10.58 24.23 16.82
CA ARG A 33 -11.21 24.14 18.13
C ARG A 33 -10.20 24.66 19.14
N ALA A 34 -10.55 25.74 19.84
CA ALA A 34 -9.82 26.22 21.00
C ALA A 34 -9.48 25.01 21.86
N GLY A 35 -8.23 24.91 22.29
CA GLY A 35 -7.68 23.75 22.98
C GLY A 35 -8.43 23.45 24.26
N HIS A 36 -9.56 22.75 24.17
CA HIS A 36 -10.06 21.94 25.25
C HIS A 36 -8.99 20.89 25.46
N ASP A 37 -8.26 21.03 26.56
CA ASP A 37 -7.32 20.04 27.01
C ASP A 37 -8.03 18.68 26.99
N LEU A 38 -7.65 17.82 26.04
CA LEU A 38 -8.29 16.52 25.75
C LEU A 38 -8.22 15.55 26.94
N THR A 39 -7.61 16.02 28.03
CA THR A 39 -7.28 15.32 29.27
C THR A 39 -8.24 15.72 30.38
N PHE A 40 -8.90 16.87 30.24
CA PHE A 40 -9.88 17.41 31.17
C PHE A 40 -11.29 17.10 30.67
N VAL A 41 -11.81 15.96 31.10
CA VAL A 41 -13.14 15.48 30.74
C VAL A 41 -14.03 15.51 31.96
N SER A 42 -15.18 16.17 31.85
CA SER A 42 -16.16 16.26 32.94
C SER A 42 -15.58 16.88 34.22
N GLY A 43 -14.67 17.85 34.14
CA GLY A 43 -14.13 18.50 35.34
C GLY A 43 -13.01 17.72 36.05
N VAL A 44 -12.55 16.60 35.48
CA VAL A 44 -11.57 15.72 36.11
C VAL A 44 -10.30 15.66 35.27
N ASP A 45 -9.15 15.88 35.91
CA ASP A 45 -7.83 15.75 35.28
C ASP A 45 -7.37 14.28 35.27
N ALA A 46 -7.41 13.67 34.09
CA ALA A 46 -6.97 12.29 33.89
C ALA A 46 -5.45 12.11 34.08
N PHE A 47 -4.63 13.13 33.80
CA PHE A 47 -3.18 13.04 33.98
C PHE A 47 -2.80 13.02 35.45
N LEU A 48 -3.48 13.83 36.27
CA LEU A 48 -3.28 13.83 37.72
C LEU A 48 -3.58 12.46 38.33
N ILE A 49 -4.72 11.86 37.94
CA ILE A 49 -5.10 10.51 38.39
C ILE A 49 -4.05 9.48 37.96
N CYS A 50 -3.59 9.51 36.70
CA CYS A 50 -2.58 8.57 36.24
C CYS A 50 -1.25 8.75 37.00
N ARG A 51 -0.87 9.98 37.33
CA ARG A 51 0.32 10.25 38.15
C ARG A 51 0.19 9.65 39.55
N ASP A 52 -0.95 9.83 40.20
CA ASP A 52 -1.20 9.32 41.55
C ASP A 52 -1.26 7.78 41.58
N LEU A 53 -1.63 7.15 40.46
CA LEU A 53 -1.55 5.69 40.26
C LEU A 53 -0.15 5.19 39.88
N GLY A 54 0.84 6.07 39.74
CA GLY A 54 2.18 5.72 39.25
C GLY A 54 2.18 5.20 37.81
N LEU A 55 1.22 5.60 36.98
CA LEU A 55 1.09 5.16 35.59
C LEU A 55 1.69 6.17 34.62
N SER A 56 2.70 5.75 33.87
CA SER A 56 3.20 6.54 32.75
C SER A 56 2.24 6.50 31.56
N ARG A 57 2.42 7.47 30.64
CA ARG A 57 1.68 7.52 29.37
C ARG A 57 1.85 6.23 28.55
N ALA A 58 3.06 5.67 28.53
CA ALA A 58 3.40 4.47 27.77
C ALA A 58 2.72 3.23 28.37
N GLU A 59 2.84 3.04 29.68
CA GLU A 59 2.20 1.91 30.38
C GLU A 59 0.68 1.96 30.26
N LEU A 60 0.06 3.14 30.33
CA LEU A 60 -1.38 3.31 30.15
C LEU A 60 -1.84 2.85 28.76
N THR A 61 -1.06 3.13 27.72
CA THR A 61 -1.39 2.68 26.36
C THR A 61 -1.19 1.17 26.19
N ASP A 62 -0.14 0.62 26.79
CA ASP A 62 0.33 -0.76 26.58
C ASP A 62 -0.47 -1.79 27.40
N MET A 63 -0.77 -1.50 28.67
CA MET A 63 -1.43 -2.44 29.58
C MET A 63 -2.76 -2.99 29.05
N SER A 64 -3.12 -4.23 29.31
CA SER A 64 -4.43 -4.76 28.88
C SER A 64 -5.62 -4.02 29.51
N VAL A 65 -6.81 -4.12 28.91
CA VAL A 65 -8.05 -3.55 29.49
C VAL A 65 -8.34 -4.15 30.87
N ARG A 66 -8.08 -5.45 31.05
CA ARG A 66 -8.24 -6.16 32.32
C ARG A 66 -7.32 -5.59 33.40
N GLN A 67 -6.03 -5.43 33.11
CA GLN A 67 -5.06 -4.85 34.04
C GLN A 67 -5.43 -3.42 34.43
N LEU A 68 -5.88 -2.60 33.46
CA LEU A 68 -6.33 -1.24 33.74
C LEU A 68 -7.54 -1.23 34.68
N ASN A 69 -8.54 -2.09 34.40
CA ASN A 69 -9.72 -2.21 35.24
C ASN A 69 -9.44 -2.74 36.65
N VAL A 70 -8.41 -3.58 36.84
CA VAL A 70 -7.97 -4.00 38.19
C VAL A 70 -7.32 -2.83 38.92
N ARG A 71 -6.37 -2.12 38.30
CA ARG A 71 -5.69 -0.98 38.94
C ARG A 71 -6.66 0.13 39.36
N MET A 72 -7.63 0.48 38.51
CA MET A 72 -8.65 1.48 38.86
C MET A 72 -9.54 1.05 40.03
N ARG A 73 -9.81 -0.26 40.17
CA ARG A 73 -10.59 -0.80 41.31
C ARG A 73 -9.78 -0.83 42.59
N MET A 74 -8.51 -1.24 42.53
CA MET A 74 -7.62 -1.25 43.70
C MET A 74 -7.40 0.15 44.27
N ALA A 75 -7.40 1.17 43.41
CA ALA A 75 -7.30 2.57 43.81
C ALA A 75 -8.67 3.21 44.15
N SER A 76 -9.76 2.43 44.17
CA SER A 76 -11.11 2.89 44.51
C SER A 76 -11.55 4.15 43.76
N LEU A 77 -11.24 4.25 42.46
CA LEU A 77 -11.61 5.40 41.65
C LEU A 77 -13.13 5.51 41.48
N SER A 78 -13.64 6.74 41.49
CA SER A 78 -15.02 7.01 41.12
C SER A 78 -15.27 6.68 39.63
N ASN A 79 -16.54 6.45 39.30
CA ASN A 79 -16.95 6.17 37.91
C ASN A 79 -16.53 7.28 36.93
N GLN A 80 -16.52 8.53 37.37
CA GLN A 80 -16.13 9.69 36.56
C GLN A 80 -14.61 9.72 36.31
N GLN A 81 -13.81 9.48 37.35
CA GLN A 81 -12.35 9.35 37.25
C GLN A 81 -11.95 8.18 36.33
N ALA A 82 -12.61 7.03 36.48
CA ALA A 82 -12.38 5.87 35.62
C ALA A 82 -12.70 6.14 34.14
N ARG A 83 -13.77 6.91 33.86
CA ARG A 83 -14.11 7.36 32.49
C ARG A 83 -13.05 8.31 31.94
N ALA A 84 -12.54 9.25 32.74
CA ALA A 84 -11.50 10.19 32.33
C ALA A 84 -10.20 9.46 31.95
N VAL A 85 -9.74 8.51 32.76
CA VAL A 85 -8.55 7.68 32.46
C VAL A 85 -8.73 6.85 31.18
N LYS A 86 -9.91 6.24 30.98
CA LYS A 86 -10.24 5.53 29.74
C LYS A 86 -10.25 6.45 28.52
N HIS A 87 -10.76 7.67 28.66
CA HIS A 87 -10.73 8.66 27.60
C HIS A 87 -9.29 9.06 27.25
N LEU A 88 -8.48 9.38 28.25
CA LEU A 88 -7.06 9.71 28.06
C LEU A 88 -6.33 8.59 27.33
N ARG A 89 -6.54 7.33 27.73
CA ARG A 89 -5.97 6.17 27.04
C ARG A 89 -6.36 6.12 25.56
N ARG A 90 -7.64 6.38 25.24
CA ARG A 90 -8.12 6.43 23.84
C ARG A 90 -7.43 7.53 23.06
N VAL A 91 -7.30 8.73 23.64
CA VAL A 91 -6.61 9.87 23.02
C VAL A 91 -5.15 9.53 22.72
N LEU A 92 -4.44 8.93 23.68
CA LEU A 92 -3.05 8.51 23.50
C LEU A 92 -2.90 7.43 22.42
N LYS A 93 -3.74 6.41 22.41
CA LYS A 93 -3.75 5.39 21.34
C LYS A 93 -4.03 5.99 19.97
N ASN A 94 -5.03 6.86 19.86
CA ASN A 94 -5.36 7.54 18.61
C ASN A 94 -4.22 8.43 18.10
N ARG A 95 -3.45 9.06 19.00
CA ARG A 95 -2.24 9.78 18.63
C ARG A 95 -1.22 8.85 17.98
N GLY A 96 -0.99 7.67 18.56
CA GLY A 96 -0.12 6.64 17.98
C GLY A 96 -0.64 6.14 16.63
N TYR A 97 -1.93 5.80 16.53
CA TYR A 97 -2.54 5.33 15.29
C TYR A 97 -2.46 6.38 14.17
N ALA A 98 -2.57 7.67 14.47
CA ALA A 98 -2.40 8.73 13.48
C ALA A 98 -0.96 8.79 12.94
N ALA A 99 0.05 8.58 13.79
CA ALA A 99 1.44 8.50 13.34
C ALA A 99 1.68 7.25 12.46
N ILE A 100 1.21 6.09 12.92
CA ILE A 100 1.32 4.82 12.17
C ILE A 100 0.60 4.92 10.82
N CYS A 101 -0.60 5.53 10.78
CA CYS A 101 -1.36 5.72 9.55
C CYS A 101 -0.61 6.58 8.53
N ARG A 102 0.00 7.69 8.98
CA ARG A 102 0.84 8.53 8.10
C ARG A 102 2.05 7.75 7.57
N ASN A 103 2.75 7.03 8.44
CA ASN A 103 3.91 6.24 8.02
C ASN A 103 3.52 5.15 7.01
N ARG A 104 2.47 4.37 7.31
CA ARG A 104 1.98 3.31 6.40
C ARG A 104 1.59 3.86 5.05
N ARG A 105 0.98 5.05 4.99
CA ARG A 105 0.64 5.71 3.73
C ARG A 105 1.88 6.06 2.91
N VAL A 106 2.88 6.66 3.54
CA VAL A 106 4.13 7.05 2.87
C VAL A 106 4.88 5.81 2.37
N VAL A 107 4.99 4.77 3.20
CA VAL A 107 5.60 3.50 2.81
C VAL A 107 4.84 2.84 1.65
N GLN A 108 3.51 2.77 1.72
CA GLN A 108 2.70 2.19 0.65
C GLN A 108 2.85 2.97 -0.66
N GLN A 109 2.89 4.30 -0.59
CA GLN A 109 3.12 5.14 -1.75
C GLN A 109 4.51 4.84 -2.37
N GLY A 110 5.55 4.75 -1.54
CA GLY A 110 6.90 4.39 -2.01
C GLY A 110 6.96 3.02 -2.68
N HIS A 111 6.23 2.02 -2.16
CA HIS A 111 6.12 0.71 -2.79
C HIS A 111 5.47 0.79 -4.18
N LEU A 112 4.34 1.51 -4.30
CA LEU A 112 3.64 1.69 -5.57
C LEU A 112 4.49 2.46 -6.59
N GLU A 113 5.23 3.47 -6.15
CA GLU A 113 6.14 4.22 -7.02
C GLU A 113 7.32 3.36 -7.51
N ALA A 114 7.87 2.49 -6.65
CA ALA A 114 8.91 1.54 -7.03
C ALA A 114 8.39 0.50 -8.03
N GLU A 115 7.19 -0.04 -7.80
CA GLU A 115 6.55 -0.99 -8.69
C GLU A 115 6.25 -0.37 -10.06
N LYS A 116 5.72 0.87 -10.08
CA LYS A 116 5.54 1.62 -11.32
C LYS A 116 6.85 1.77 -12.09
N ARG A 117 7.95 2.15 -11.42
CA ARG A 117 9.27 2.29 -12.06
C ARG A 117 9.75 0.97 -12.65
N ARG A 118 9.59 -0.14 -11.92
CA ARG A 118 9.96 -1.47 -12.42
C ARG A 118 9.17 -1.83 -13.68
N LEU A 119 7.84 -1.70 -13.63
CA LEU A 119 6.99 -2.03 -14.78
C LEU A 119 7.30 -1.17 -16.02
N LEU A 120 7.64 0.11 -15.84
CA LEU A 120 8.06 0.95 -16.96
C LEU A 120 9.37 0.48 -17.57
N ALA A 121 10.35 0.07 -16.76
CA ALA A 121 11.60 -0.49 -17.26
C ALA A 121 11.38 -1.83 -17.98
N ASP A 122 10.46 -2.67 -17.47
CA ASP A 122 10.11 -3.93 -18.13
C ASP A 122 9.45 -3.69 -19.50
N VAL A 123 8.56 -2.69 -19.61
CA VAL A 123 7.96 -2.30 -20.88
C VAL A 123 9.01 -1.82 -21.87
N GLU A 124 9.91 -0.94 -21.45
CA GLU A 124 10.99 -0.42 -22.31
C GLU A 124 11.91 -1.55 -22.81
N ALA A 125 12.27 -2.49 -21.93
CA ALA A 125 13.08 -3.64 -22.31
C ALA A 125 12.37 -4.53 -23.34
N LEU A 126 11.07 -4.80 -23.15
CA LEU A 126 10.27 -5.59 -24.08
C LEU A 126 10.07 -4.88 -25.43
N GLU A 127 9.93 -3.56 -25.43
CA GLU A 127 9.83 -2.78 -26.68
C GLU A 127 11.11 -2.87 -27.50
N VAL A 128 12.27 -2.86 -26.85
CA VAL A 128 13.57 -3.08 -27.50
C VAL A 128 13.64 -4.49 -28.09
N GLU A 129 13.32 -5.53 -27.32
CA GLU A 129 13.34 -6.92 -27.78
C GLU A 129 12.40 -7.14 -28.98
N VAL A 130 11.19 -6.58 -28.94
CA VAL A 130 10.25 -6.61 -30.07
C VAL A 130 10.83 -5.90 -31.29
N GLY A 131 11.54 -4.80 -31.11
CA GLY A 131 12.23 -4.07 -32.18
C GLY A 131 13.31 -4.92 -32.84
N GLU A 132 14.13 -5.60 -32.04
CA GLU A 132 15.20 -6.49 -32.51
C GLU A 132 14.63 -7.68 -33.29
N LEU A 133 13.60 -8.35 -32.75
CA LEU A 133 12.93 -9.48 -33.41
C LEU A 133 12.29 -9.08 -34.74
N LYS A 134 11.68 -7.88 -34.82
CA LYS A 134 11.14 -7.35 -36.08
C LYS A 134 12.23 -7.07 -37.10
N ALA A 135 13.38 -6.55 -36.66
CA ALA A 135 14.50 -6.30 -37.55
C ALA A 135 15.10 -7.61 -38.09
N GLU A 136 15.18 -8.64 -37.25
CA GLU A 136 15.62 -9.98 -37.65
C GLU A 136 14.63 -10.62 -38.62
N LEU A 137 13.33 -10.58 -38.32
CA LEU A 137 12.29 -11.06 -39.24
C LEU A 137 12.40 -10.36 -40.60
N GLY A 138 12.51 -9.03 -40.61
CA GLY A 138 12.69 -8.27 -41.84
C GLY A 138 13.99 -8.62 -42.60
N ARG A 139 15.05 -9.04 -41.91
CA ARG A 139 16.27 -9.56 -42.57
C ARG A 139 16.01 -10.90 -43.24
N ILE A 140 15.39 -11.83 -42.53
CA ILE A 140 15.04 -13.15 -43.04
C ILE A 140 14.11 -13.02 -44.25
N ASP A 141 13.11 -12.14 -44.19
CA ASP A 141 12.20 -11.87 -45.32
C ASP A 141 12.96 -11.37 -46.55
N ARG A 142 13.93 -10.48 -46.38
CA ARG A 142 14.76 -9.99 -47.50
C ARG A 142 15.61 -11.10 -48.11
N ASP A 143 16.27 -11.89 -47.26
CA ASP A 143 17.11 -13.00 -47.70
C ASP A 143 16.27 -14.04 -48.46
N PHE A 144 15.10 -14.40 -47.92
CA PHE A 144 14.16 -15.32 -48.54
C PHE A 144 13.62 -14.82 -49.88
N ASN A 145 13.17 -13.56 -49.95
CA ASN A 145 12.69 -12.98 -51.20
C ASN A 145 13.82 -12.86 -52.24
N GLY A 146 15.05 -12.59 -51.80
CA GLY A 146 16.23 -12.62 -52.67
C GLY A 146 16.46 -13.99 -53.30
N LEU A 147 16.33 -15.06 -52.50
CA LEU A 147 16.41 -16.44 -52.99
C LEU A 147 15.27 -16.79 -53.96
N LEU A 148 14.03 -16.38 -53.66
CA LEU A 148 12.90 -16.59 -54.57
C LEU A 148 13.11 -15.88 -55.91
N ASN A 149 13.63 -14.64 -55.88
CA ASN A 149 13.95 -13.90 -57.09
C ASN A 149 15.04 -14.61 -57.91
N TRP A 150 16.12 -15.05 -57.25
CA TRP A 150 17.17 -15.85 -57.89
C TRP A 150 16.61 -17.13 -58.52
N CYS A 151 15.79 -17.91 -57.80
CA CYS A 151 15.17 -19.12 -58.33
C CYS A 151 14.28 -18.84 -59.56
N SER A 152 13.60 -17.70 -59.60
CA SER A 152 12.80 -17.27 -60.76
C SER A 152 13.68 -16.94 -61.96
N GLU A 153 14.74 -16.15 -61.74
CA GLU A 153 15.68 -15.71 -62.78
C GLU A 153 16.34 -16.90 -63.49
N TYR A 154 16.79 -17.88 -62.71
CA TYR A 154 17.45 -19.08 -63.22
C TYR A 154 16.46 -20.21 -63.59
N ARG A 155 15.14 -19.94 -63.57
CA ARG A 155 14.06 -20.92 -63.84
C ARG A 155 14.17 -22.22 -63.05
N VAL A 156 14.69 -22.14 -61.82
CA VAL A 156 14.79 -23.27 -60.88
C VAL A 156 13.40 -23.63 -60.34
N LEU A 157 12.53 -22.64 -60.14
CA LEU A 157 11.16 -22.82 -59.66
C LEU A 157 10.14 -22.21 -60.62
N THR A 158 8.95 -22.81 -60.70
CA THR A 158 7.81 -22.24 -61.44
C THR A 158 7.14 -21.11 -60.65
N ALA A 159 6.38 -20.26 -61.34
CA ALA A 159 5.65 -19.16 -60.70
C ALA A 159 4.62 -19.65 -59.65
N GLU A 160 3.98 -20.81 -59.88
CA GLU A 160 3.06 -21.44 -58.95
C GLU A 160 3.77 -21.92 -57.67
N GLN A 161 4.96 -22.50 -57.81
CA GLN A 161 5.77 -22.93 -56.68
C GLN A 161 6.25 -21.73 -55.84
N ILE A 162 6.65 -20.63 -56.48
CA ILE A 162 7.07 -19.41 -55.78
C ILE A 162 5.91 -18.81 -54.97
N GLN A 163 4.68 -18.81 -55.49
CA GLN A 163 3.53 -18.31 -54.75
C GLN A 163 3.15 -19.21 -53.57
N LEU A 164 3.24 -20.53 -53.74
CA LEU A 164 3.01 -21.46 -52.64
C LEU A 164 3.96 -21.20 -51.45
N PHE A 165 5.21 -20.83 -51.71
CA PHE A 165 6.18 -20.47 -50.68
C PHE A 165 5.91 -19.12 -50.00
N LYS A 166 5.24 -18.17 -50.68
CA LYS A 166 4.86 -16.87 -50.11
C LYS A 166 3.58 -16.92 -49.29
N ASP A 167 2.69 -17.84 -49.61
CA ASP A 167 1.40 -18.04 -48.93
C ASP A 167 1.52 -18.96 -47.70
N SER A 168 2.72 -19.51 -47.43
CA SER A 168 2.97 -20.32 -46.23
C SER A 168 3.06 -19.40 -45.00
N PRO A 169 2.26 -19.64 -43.94
CA PRO A 169 2.18 -18.77 -42.76
C PRO A 169 3.41 -18.86 -41.85
#